data_AF-A0A1B9ERG0-F1
#
_entry.id   AF-A0A1B9ERG0-F1
#
_cell.length_a   1.000
_cell.length_b   1.000
_cell.length_c   1.000
_cell.angle_alpha   90.00
_cell.angle_beta   90.00
_cell.angle_gamma   90.00
#
_symmetry.space_group_name_H-M   'P 1'
#
loop_
_entity.id
_entity.type
_entity.pdbx_description
1 polymer ?
#
loop_
_entity_poly.entity_id
_entity_poly.type
_entity_poly.pdbx_seq_one_letter_code
_entity_poly.pdbx_strand_id
1 'polypeptide(L)'
;MNGDSIVTNSGSYCGLSVDDYPAVSLAVEQVDKFYDPMGELGSFRFTNRKKMEPLPFDGSGAMGDKNVMISTPCGLPKADHLLVFLIVGEKVTKDVNERRSDMEAFMLDFVPRVKKAMACSA
;
A
#
# COMPACT_ATOMS: atom_id res chain seq x y z
N MET A 1 -0.09 26.37 3.67
CA MET A 1 -0.72 25.58 2.58
C MET A 1 -1.57 24.54 3.26
N ASN A 2 -2.89 24.76 3.30
CA ASN A 2 -3.85 23.80 3.86
C ASN A 2 -3.93 22.63 2.87
N GLY A 3 -3.36 21.49 3.22
CA GLY A 3 -3.59 20.25 2.50
C GLY A 3 -5.01 19.80 2.79
N ASP A 4 -5.81 19.68 1.74
CA ASP A 4 -7.18 19.20 1.85
C ASP A 4 -7.22 17.85 2.57
N SER A 5 -8.17 17.73 3.51
CA SER A 5 -8.43 16.48 4.21
C SER A 5 -8.80 15.42 3.19
N ILE A 6 -8.05 14.31 3.15
CA ILE A 6 -8.41 13.13 2.36
C ILE A 6 -9.61 12.49 3.07
N VAL A 7 -10.81 12.96 2.76
CA VAL A 7 -12.07 12.37 3.20
C VAL A 7 -12.56 11.45 2.09
N THR A 8 -12.53 10.13 2.28
CA THR A 8 -13.53 9.23 1.69
C THR A 8 -13.67 7.90 2.43
N ASN A 9 -14.93 7.57 2.77
CA ASN A 9 -15.46 6.29 3.25
C ASN A 9 -15.36 5.13 2.21
N SER A 10 -14.52 5.26 1.17
CA SER A 10 -14.57 4.39 -0.02
C SER A 10 -13.21 4.19 -0.71
N GLY A 11 -12.12 4.31 0.06
CA GLY A 11 -10.77 4.25 -0.45
C GLY A 11 -10.39 5.41 -1.38
N SER A 12 -9.09 5.64 -1.51
CA SER A 12 -8.50 6.60 -2.43
C SER A 12 -7.62 5.85 -3.42
N TYR A 13 -7.82 6.09 -4.71
CA TYR A 13 -7.07 5.45 -5.80
C TYR A 13 -6.31 6.50 -6.60
N CYS A 14 -5.04 6.22 -6.89
CA CYS A 14 -4.20 7.02 -7.76
C CYS A 14 -3.55 6.12 -8.81
N GLY A 15 -3.78 6.43 -10.09
CA GLY A 15 -3.15 5.75 -11.22
C GLY A 15 -2.29 6.72 -12.02
N LEU A 16 -1.04 6.35 -12.30
CA LEU A 16 -0.12 7.09 -13.14
C LEU A 16 0.16 6.29 -14.41
N SER A 17 0.07 6.94 -15.56
CA SER A 17 0.48 6.38 -16.85
C SER A 17 1.63 7.19 -17.45
N VAL A 18 2.54 6.52 -18.15
CA VAL A 18 3.64 7.12 -18.91
C VAL A 18 3.55 6.58 -20.32
N ASP A 19 3.57 7.48 -21.31
CA ASP A 19 3.42 7.14 -22.73
C ASP A 19 2.20 6.24 -23.01
N ASP A 20 1.06 6.59 -22.41
CA ASP A 20 -0.21 5.85 -22.48
C ASP A 20 -0.21 4.43 -21.87
N TYR A 21 0.84 4.06 -21.14
CA TYR A 21 0.91 2.79 -20.41
C TYR A 21 0.78 2.98 -18.90
N PRO A 22 -0.06 2.18 -18.20
CA PRO A 22 -0.11 2.18 -16.75
C PRO A 22 1.27 1.89 -16.16
N ALA A 23 1.81 2.84 -15.42
CA ALA A 23 3.13 2.75 -14.82
C ALA A 23 3.04 2.39 -13.34
N VAL A 24 2.12 3.04 -12.60
CA VAL A 24 1.92 2.82 -11.17
C VAL A 24 0.44 2.93 -10.82
N SER A 25 -0.02 2.10 -9.90
CA SER A 25 -1.35 2.15 -9.30
C SER A 25 -1.21 2.07 -7.78
N LEU A 26 -1.78 3.01 -7.07
CA LEU A 26 -1.75 3.13 -5.62
C LEU A 26 -3.17 3.22 -5.08
N ALA A 27 -3.51 2.34 -4.15
CA ALA A 27 -4.79 2.34 -3.45
C ALA A 27 -4.57 2.45 -1.95
N VAL A 28 -5.41 3.24 -1.29
CA VAL A 28 -5.51 3.37 0.15
C VAL A 28 -6.94 3.06 0.51
N GLU A 29 -7.19 2.01 1.29
CA GLU A 29 -8.54 1.58 1.67
C GLU A 29 -8.67 1.60 3.19
N GLN A 30 -9.74 2.26 3.66
CA GLN A 30 -10.17 2.15 5.05
C GLN A 30 -11.04 0.90 5.17
N VAL A 31 -10.71 0.02 6.11
CA VAL A 31 -11.42 -1.23 6.31
C VAL A 31 -11.67 -1.48 7.79
N ASP A 32 -12.75 -2.18 8.08
CA ASP A 32 -13.22 -2.47 9.45
C ASP A 32 -12.47 -3.64 10.12
N LYS A 33 -11.63 -4.36 9.38
CA LYS A 33 -10.88 -5.51 9.90
C LYS A 33 -9.50 -5.62 9.28
N PHE A 34 -8.64 -6.35 9.98
CA PHE A 34 -7.33 -6.71 9.47
C PHE A 34 -7.45 -7.67 8.27
N TYR A 35 -6.76 -7.34 7.18
CA TYR A 35 -6.49 -8.29 6.10
C TYR A 35 -5.01 -8.65 6.12
N ASP A 36 -4.71 -9.92 6.30
CA ASP A 36 -3.35 -10.44 6.30
C ASP A 36 -2.76 -10.43 4.87
N PRO A 37 -1.71 -9.64 4.57
CA PRO A 37 -1.06 -9.64 3.26
C PRO A 37 -0.42 -10.99 2.90
N MET A 38 -0.06 -11.79 3.91
CA MET A 38 0.45 -13.16 3.75
C MET A 38 -0.66 -14.22 3.76
N GLY A 39 -1.90 -13.84 4.05
CA GLY A 39 -3.06 -14.73 4.04
C GLY A 39 -3.39 -15.27 2.65
N GLU A 40 -4.29 -16.25 2.59
CA GLU A 40 -4.70 -16.93 1.35
C GLU A 40 -5.30 -15.95 0.32
N LEU A 41 -6.18 -15.06 0.78
CA LEU A 41 -6.78 -13.99 -0.04
C LEU A 41 -5.77 -13.00 -0.60
N GLY A 42 -4.58 -12.87 0.01
CA GLY A 42 -3.50 -12.07 -0.54
C GLY A 42 -2.75 -12.81 -1.64
N SER A 43 -2.65 -14.14 -1.56
CA SER A 43 -1.66 -14.95 -2.30
C SER A 43 -1.78 -14.83 -3.82
N PHE A 44 -3.00 -14.83 -4.35
CA PHE A 44 -3.25 -14.76 -5.80
C PHE A 44 -2.79 -13.44 -6.42
N ARG A 45 -2.58 -12.39 -5.61
CA ARG A 45 -2.15 -11.07 -6.08
C ARG A 45 -0.66 -11.03 -6.36
N PHE A 46 0.15 -11.90 -5.77
CA PHE A 46 1.61 -11.75 -5.77
C PHE A 46 2.30 -12.84 -6.59
N THR A 47 3.27 -12.41 -7.41
CA THR A 47 4.33 -13.29 -7.92
C THR A 47 5.53 -13.22 -6.97
N ASN A 48 6.09 -14.39 -6.59
CA ASN A 48 7.25 -14.50 -5.69
C ASN A 48 7.08 -13.77 -4.35
N ARG A 49 5.88 -13.88 -3.75
CA ARG A 49 5.49 -13.21 -2.51
C ARG A 49 6.48 -13.45 -1.37
N LYS A 50 6.86 -12.39 -0.69
CA LYS A 50 7.65 -12.40 0.55
C LYS A 50 7.03 -11.47 1.58
N LYS A 51 7.19 -11.83 2.85
CA LYS A 51 6.79 -10.99 3.97
C LYS A 51 7.74 -9.79 4.08
N MET A 52 7.22 -8.62 4.41
CA MET A 52 8.00 -7.42 4.72
C MET A 52 8.11 -7.27 6.22
N GLU A 53 9.23 -7.67 6.80
CA GLU A 53 9.49 -7.54 8.24
C GLU A 53 10.97 -7.26 8.54
N PRO A 54 11.26 -6.45 9.59
CA PRO A 54 10.30 -5.71 10.40
C PRO A 54 9.78 -4.45 9.69
N LEU A 55 8.51 -4.07 9.95
CA LEU A 55 8.01 -2.75 9.57
C LEU A 55 8.36 -1.73 10.67
N PRO A 56 8.62 -0.45 10.33
CA PRO A 56 8.92 0.60 11.30
C PRO A 56 7.67 1.15 12.02
N PHE A 57 6.53 0.47 11.89
CA PHE A 57 5.24 0.79 12.47
C PHE A 57 4.41 -0.49 12.63
N ASP A 58 3.38 -0.45 13.46
CA ASP A 58 2.49 -1.60 13.68
C ASP A 58 1.75 -1.98 12.40
N GLY A 59 1.74 -3.26 12.08
CA GLY A 59 1.06 -3.80 10.91
C GLY A 59 1.73 -5.04 10.34
N SER A 60 1.35 -5.38 9.12
CA SER A 60 1.92 -6.48 8.35
C SER A 60 2.06 -6.07 6.90
N GLY A 61 3.10 -6.57 6.23
CA GLY A 61 3.37 -6.25 4.84
C GLY A 61 3.74 -7.48 4.02
N ALA A 62 3.40 -7.45 2.74
CA ALA A 62 3.87 -8.41 1.75
C ALA A 62 4.34 -7.69 0.47
N MET A 63 5.40 -8.23 -0.12
CA MET A 63 6.09 -7.74 -1.30
C MET A 63 6.11 -8.85 -2.35
N GLY A 64 5.76 -8.54 -3.59
CA GLY A 64 5.95 -9.38 -4.75
C GLY A 64 6.91 -8.76 -5.75
N ASP A 65 6.95 -9.29 -6.96
CA ASP A 65 7.79 -8.74 -8.02
C ASP A 65 7.32 -7.36 -8.49
N LYS A 66 6.03 -7.07 -8.39
CA LYS A 66 5.38 -5.87 -8.95
C LYS A 66 4.39 -5.20 -8.02
N ASN A 67 4.26 -5.67 -6.78
CA ASN A 67 3.26 -5.14 -5.87
C ASN A 67 3.65 -5.24 -4.41
N VAL A 68 3.03 -4.38 -3.63
CA VAL A 68 3.17 -4.28 -2.19
C VAL A 68 1.80 -4.13 -1.58
N MET A 69 1.55 -4.85 -0.49
CA MET A 69 0.39 -4.62 0.36
C MET A 69 0.85 -4.44 1.79
N ILE A 70 0.40 -3.37 2.44
CA ILE A 70 0.58 -3.13 3.86
C ILE A 70 -0.79 -2.99 4.50
N SER A 71 -1.00 -3.71 5.60
CA SER A 71 -2.18 -3.64 6.46
C SER A 71 -1.73 -3.15 7.82
N THR A 72 -2.27 -2.01 8.27
CA THR A 72 -1.87 -1.34 9.51
C THR A 72 -3.09 -0.86 10.28
N PRO A 73 -3.08 -0.86 11.62
CA PRO A 73 -4.14 -0.23 12.41
C PRO A 73 -4.28 1.26 12.07
N CYS A 74 -5.52 1.73 12.02
CA CYS A 74 -5.86 3.15 11.88
C CYS A 74 -6.68 3.68 13.07
N GLY A 75 -7.57 2.87 13.65
CA GLY A 75 -8.29 3.22 14.88
C GLY A 75 -9.45 4.20 14.72
N LEU A 76 -9.92 4.45 13.49
CA LEU A 76 -11.08 5.30 13.22
C LEU A 76 -12.38 4.49 13.28
N PRO A 77 -13.52 5.08 13.71
CA PRO A 77 -14.81 4.39 13.69
C PRO A 77 -15.17 3.86 12.30
N LYS A 78 -15.42 2.55 12.18
CA LYS A 78 -15.71 1.85 10.90
C LYS A 78 -14.53 1.78 9.92
N ALA A 79 -13.33 2.13 10.38
CA ALA A 79 -12.08 2.15 9.63
C ALA A 79 -10.93 1.80 10.58
N ASP A 80 -11.07 0.66 11.27
CA ASP A 80 -10.14 0.19 12.29
C ASP A 80 -8.74 -0.07 11.71
N HIS A 81 -8.66 -0.38 10.41
CA HIS A 81 -7.43 -0.65 9.69
C HIS A 81 -7.35 0.15 8.38
N LEU A 82 -6.12 0.32 7.93
CA LEU A 82 -5.77 0.87 6.64
C LEU A 82 -5.05 -0.19 5.81
N LEU A 83 -5.53 -0.42 4.59
CA LEU A 83 -4.81 -1.17 3.57
C LEU A 83 -4.19 -0.19 2.59
N VAL A 84 -2.90 -0.32 2.36
CA VAL A 84 -2.20 0.42 1.31
C VAL A 84 -1.65 -0.58 0.31
N PHE A 85 -2.01 -0.41 -0.95
CA PHE A 85 -1.65 -1.32 -2.03
C PHE A 85 -0.97 -0.55 -3.16
N LEU A 86 0.21 -1.00 -3.54
CA LEU A 86 0.98 -0.47 -4.67
C LEU A 86 1.14 -1.56 -5.73
N ILE A 87 0.92 -1.21 -6.99
CA ILE A 87 1.20 -2.05 -8.15
C ILE A 87 2.02 -1.25 -9.15
N VAL A 88 3.06 -1.86 -9.67
CA VAL A 88 3.86 -1.33 -10.77
C VAL A 88 3.47 -2.05 -12.07
N GLY A 89 3.33 -1.27 -13.14
CA GLY A 89 2.86 -1.72 -14.42
C GLY A 89 3.78 -2.72 -15.13
N GLU A 90 3.19 -3.48 -16.06
CA GLU A 90 3.85 -4.57 -16.79
C GLU A 90 5.07 -4.13 -17.59
N LYS A 91 5.08 -2.89 -18.09
CA LYS A 91 6.16 -2.34 -18.90
C LYS A 91 7.35 -1.83 -18.11
N VAL A 92 7.31 -1.87 -16.77
CA VAL A 92 8.47 -1.49 -15.96
C VAL A 92 9.49 -2.61 -15.99
N THR A 93 10.49 -2.46 -16.86
CA THR A 93 11.54 -3.47 -17.12
C THR A 93 12.75 -3.36 -16.19
N LYS A 94 12.68 -2.55 -15.12
CA LYS A 94 13.75 -2.48 -14.10
C LYS A 94 14.02 -3.87 -13.52
N ASP A 95 15.26 -4.10 -13.07
CA ASP A 95 15.60 -5.32 -12.32
C ASP A 95 14.60 -5.55 -11.17
N VAL A 96 14.27 -6.82 -10.93
CA VAL A 96 13.25 -7.19 -9.95
C VAL A 96 13.66 -6.77 -8.53
N ASN A 97 14.95 -6.89 -8.18
CA ASN A 97 15.40 -6.53 -6.84
C ASN A 97 15.43 -5.02 -6.66
N GLU A 98 15.89 -4.28 -7.68
CA GLU A 98 15.84 -2.81 -7.64
C GLU A 98 14.40 -2.29 -7.55
N ARG A 99 13.47 -2.87 -8.32
CA ARG A 99 12.05 -2.49 -8.26
C ARG A 99 11.44 -2.78 -6.88
N ARG A 100 11.76 -3.93 -6.29
CA ARG A 100 11.33 -4.27 -4.92
C ARG A 100 11.84 -3.27 -3.90
N SER A 101 13.13 -2.91 -4.00
CA SER A 101 13.75 -1.93 -3.11
C SER A 101 13.09 -0.55 -3.23
N ASP A 102 12.80 -0.09 -4.45
CA ASP A 102 12.11 1.19 -4.67
C ASP A 102 10.69 1.18 -4.09
N MET A 103 9.93 0.11 -4.36
CA MET A 103 8.56 -0.03 -3.85
C MET A 103 8.54 -0.10 -2.32
N GLU A 104 9.48 -0.82 -1.72
CA GLU A 104 9.63 -0.88 -0.26
C GLU A 104 9.92 0.49 0.33
N ALA A 105 10.96 1.16 -0.19
CA ALA A 105 11.34 2.49 0.29
C ALA A 105 10.17 3.50 0.19
N PHE A 106 9.46 3.49 -0.94
CA PHE A 106 8.27 4.33 -1.12
C PHE A 106 7.18 4.01 -0.10
N MET A 107 6.81 2.73 0.07
CA MET A 107 5.72 2.33 0.95
C MET A 107 6.04 2.61 2.43
N LEU A 108 7.29 2.41 2.84
CA LEU A 108 7.74 2.67 4.21
C LEU A 108 7.73 4.17 4.55
N ASP A 109 7.97 5.06 3.58
CA ASP A 109 7.81 6.52 3.77
C ASP A 109 6.34 6.97 3.63
N PHE A 110 5.60 6.39 2.71
CA PHE A 110 4.24 6.82 2.36
C PHE A 110 3.19 6.45 3.41
N VAL A 111 3.22 5.22 3.93
CA VAL A 111 2.19 4.73 4.88
C VAL A 111 2.09 5.61 6.14
N PRO A 112 3.19 5.99 6.82
CA PRO A 112 3.11 6.90 7.96
C PRO A 112 2.49 8.26 7.62
N ARG A 113 2.78 8.80 6.43
CA ARG A 113 2.24 10.09 5.97
C ARG A 113 0.74 10.00 5.74
N VAL A 114 0.27 8.90 5.14
CA VAL A 114 -1.17 8.66 4.93
C VAL A 114 -1.88 8.49 6.27
N LYS A 115 -1.35 7.67 7.19
CA LYS A 115 -1.94 7.53 8.53
C LYS A 115 -2.14 8.89 9.20
N LYS A 116 -1.12 9.77 9.12
CA LYS A 116 -1.20 11.14 9.64
C LYS A 116 -2.25 11.99 8.90
N ALA A 117 -2.27 11.96 7.57
CA ALA A 117 -3.19 12.75 6.75
C ALA A 117 -4.66 12.35 6.96
N MET A 118 -4.92 11.07 7.24
CA MET A 118 -6.24 10.53 7.51
C MET A 118 -6.64 10.63 8.98
N ALA A 119 -5.79 11.21 9.83
CA ALA A 119 -6.00 11.32 11.27
C ALA A 119 -6.23 9.96 11.95
N CYS A 120 -5.56 8.90 11.49
CA CYS A 120 -5.52 7.63 12.20
C CYS A 120 -5.00 7.85 13.63
N SER A 121 -5.70 7.27 14.62
CA SER A 121 -5.42 7.44 16.05
C SER A 121 -4.66 6.28 16.68
N ALA A 122 -4.42 5.21 15.92
CA ALA A 122 -3.62 4.05 16.31
C ALA A 122 -2.17 4.15 15.81
#